data_AF-A0A971G3V5-F1
#
_entry.id   AF-A0A971G3V5-F1
#
_cell.length_a   1.000
_cell.length_b   1.000
_cell.length_c   1.000
_cell.angle_alpha   90.00
_cell.angle_beta   90.00
_cell.angle_gamma   90.00
#
_symmetry.space_group_name_H-M   'P 1'
#
loop_
_entity.id
_entity.type
_entity.pdbx_description
1 polymer ?
#
loop_
_entity_poly.entity_id
_entity_poly.type
_entity_poly.pdbx_seq_one_letter_code
_entity_poly.pdbx_strand_id
1 'polypeptide(L)'
;MRAATIDRYGPPEVVQVGEVDDPRPGRDEVLVRVRAAAVSSGDARIRAARFPPGFGVPARLALGLRRPRRSILGGAFAGEVVALGAGVEDGEFAPGTLVAG
;
A
#
# COMPACT_ATOMS: atom_id res chain seq x y z
N MET A 1 -8.45 8.14 7.36
CA MET A 1 -8.45 6.67 7.56
C MET A 1 -7.27 6.27 8.44
N ARG A 2 -7.39 5.13 9.15
CA ARG A 2 -6.25 4.53 9.85
C ARG A 2 -5.35 3.77 8.90
N ALA A 3 -4.03 3.97 9.01
CA ALA A 3 -3.05 3.26 8.21
C ALA A 3 -1.81 2.89 9.04
N ALA A 4 -1.15 1.79 8.66
CA ALA A 4 0.18 1.45 9.15
C ALA A 4 1.23 2.15 8.26
N THR A 5 1.97 3.08 8.85
CA THR A 5 2.94 3.94 8.17
C THR A 5 4.37 3.69 8.63
N ILE A 6 5.32 3.93 7.75
CA ILE A 6 6.76 3.84 7.99
C ILE A 6 7.41 5.16 7.54
N ASP A 7 8.20 5.77 8.42
CA ASP A 7 8.90 7.04 8.16
C ASP A 7 10.39 6.85 7.82
N ARG A 8 10.98 5.69 8.18
CA ARG A 8 12.38 5.33 7.94
C ARG A 8 12.55 3.83 7.78
N TYR A 9 13.65 3.43 7.14
CA TYR A 9 14.01 2.01 7.13
C TYR A 9 14.34 1.51 8.54
N GLY A 10 13.97 0.27 8.86
CA GLY A 10 14.29 -0.29 10.18
C GLY A 10 13.60 -1.60 10.55
N PRO A 11 13.70 -1.97 11.84
CA PRO A 11 13.07 -3.16 12.39
C PRO A 11 11.53 -2.98 12.49
N PRO A 12 10.75 -4.01 12.85
CA PRO A 12 9.29 -3.93 12.86
C PRO A 12 8.69 -2.76 13.63
N GLU A 13 9.37 -2.28 14.67
CA GLU A 13 8.95 -1.21 15.58
C GLU A 13 8.90 0.17 14.91
N VAL A 14 9.46 0.32 13.69
CA VAL A 14 9.29 1.56 12.92
C VAL A 14 7.91 1.68 12.27
N VAL A 15 7.10 0.62 12.28
CA VAL A 15 5.71 0.66 11.81
C VAL A 15 4.84 1.30 12.88
N GLN A 16 4.16 2.38 12.52
CA GLN A 16 3.23 3.09 13.40
C GLN A 16 1.84 3.10 12.79
N VAL A 17 0.81 2.85 13.60
CA VAL A 17 -0.58 2.96 13.15
C VAL A 17 -1.12 4.32 13.59
N GLY A 18 -1.59 5.10 12.62
CA GLY A 18 -2.12 6.45 12.87
C GLY A 18 -3.21 6.83 11.87
N GLU A 19 -3.77 8.02 12.06
CA GLU A 19 -4.70 8.63 11.11
C GLU A 19 -3.93 9.29 9.97
N VAL A 20 -4.42 9.10 8.75
CA VAL A 20 -3.99 9.78 7.53
C VAL A 20 -5.23 10.25 6.76
N ASP A 21 -5.05 11.16 5.82
CA ASP A 21 -6.15 11.61 4.97
C ASP A 21 -6.77 10.45 4.18
N ASP A 22 -8.08 10.52 3.97
CA ASP A 22 -8.77 9.54 3.12
C ASP A 22 -8.32 9.71 1.66
N PRO A 23 -7.86 8.64 0.99
CA PRO A 23 -7.51 8.71 -0.41
C PRO A 23 -8.75 8.99 -1.26
N ARG A 24 -8.55 9.75 -2.36
CA ARG A 24 -9.59 10.01 -3.35
C ARG A 24 -9.22 9.26 -4.63
N PRO A 25 -10.13 8.46 -5.22
CA PRO A 25 -9.82 7.73 -6.44
C PRO A 25 -9.62 8.72 -7.59
N GLY A 26 -8.55 8.52 -8.35
CA GLY A 26 -8.25 9.23 -9.59
C GLY A 26 -9.11 8.76 -10.76
N ARG A 27 -8.71 9.12 -11.99
CA ARG A 27 -9.34 8.56 -13.20
C ARG A 27 -9.03 7.08 -13.30
N ASP A 28 -10.02 6.27 -13.69
CA ASP A 28 -9.90 4.82 -13.89
C ASP A 28 -9.48 4.03 -12.61
N GLU A 29 -9.62 4.65 -11.43
CA GLU A 29 -9.34 4.02 -10.14
C GLU A 29 -10.63 3.76 -9.36
N VAL A 30 -10.57 2.82 -8.41
CA VAL A 30 -11.63 2.61 -7.42
C VAL A 30 -11.06 2.75 -6.02
N LEU A 31 -11.86 3.30 -5.11
CA LEU A 31 -11.50 3.34 -3.69
C LEU A 31 -12.06 2.10 -3.01
N VAL A 32 -11.19 1.34 -2.35
CA VAL A 32 -11.56 0.13 -1.62
C VAL A 32 -11.44 0.37 -0.12
N ARG A 33 -12.51 0.06 0.62
CA ARG A 33 -12.44 -0.13 2.07
C ARG A 33 -11.87 -1.51 2.35
N VAL A 34 -10.58 -1.54 2.69
CA VAL A 34 -9.86 -2.76 3.04
C VAL A 34 -10.42 -3.35 4.34
N ARG A 35 -10.79 -4.64 4.31
CA ARG A 35 -11.24 -5.41 5.48
C ARG A 35 -10.12 -6.30 6.03
N ALA A 36 -9.27 -6.82 5.15
CA ALA A 36 -8.10 -7.60 5.50
C ALA A 36 -6.95 -7.26 4.55
N ALA A 37 -5.73 -7.27 5.06
CA ALA A 37 -4.50 -7.15 4.28
C ALA A 37 -3.53 -8.23 4.72
N ALA A 38 -2.76 -8.76 3.78
CA ALA A 38 -1.73 -9.74 4.11
C ALA A 38 -0.44 -9.02 4.54
N VAL A 39 0.22 -9.57 5.56
CA VAL A 39 1.60 -9.19 5.91
C VAL A 39 2.53 -10.14 5.19
N SER A 40 3.34 -9.61 4.27
CA SER A 40 4.24 -10.44 3.45
C SER A 40 5.71 -10.26 3.84
N SER A 41 6.53 -11.24 3.44
CA SER A 41 7.99 -11.09 3.53
C SER A 41 8.52 -9.98 2.61
N GLY A 42 7.75 -9.57 1.58
CA GLY A 42 8.05 -8.42 0.74
C GLY A 42 8.02 -7.12 1.54
N ASP A 43 6.95 -6.90 2.30
CA ASP A 43 6.78 -5.72 3.15
C ASP A 43 7.93 -5.62 4.17
N ALA A 44 8.29 -6.74 4.80
CA ALA A 44 9.39 -6.79 5.76
C ALA A 44 10.75 -6.44 5.13
N ARG A 45 11.04 -6.94 3.92
CA ARG A 45 12.29 -6.63 3.19
C ARG A 45 12.35 -5.17 2.78
N ILE A 46 11.25 -4.62 2.26
CA ILE A 46 11.17 -3.21 1.85
C ILE A 46 11.33 -2.30 3.07
N ARG A 47 10.56 -2.53 4.15
CA ARG A 47 10.66 -1.78 5.41
C ARG A 47 12.06 -1.82 6.01
N ALA A 48 12.73 -2.97 5.98
CA ALA A 48 14.06 -3.12 6.57
C ALA A 48 15.21 -2.77 5.60
N ALA A 49 14.92 -2.43 4.34
CA ALA A 49 15.89 -2.34 3.25
C ALA A 49 16.80 -3.60 3.12
N ARG A 50 16.24 -4.78 3.41
CA ARG A 50 16.96 -6.06 3.38
C ARG A 50 16.78 -6.74 2.03
N PHE A 51 17.66 -6.42 1.10
CA PHE A 51 17.67 -6.98 -0.26
C PHE A 51 18.79 -8.01 -0.43
N PRO A 52 18.68 -8.92 -1.43
CA PRO A 52 19.75 -9.86 -1.75
C PRO A 52 21.08 -9.13 -2.07
N PRO A 53 22.23 -9.81 -1.90
CA PRO A 53 23.53 -9.26 -2.29
C PRO A 53 23.52 -8.75 -3.73
N GLY A 54 24.14 -7.58 -3.97
CA GLY A 54 24.14 -6.92 -5.29
C GLY A 54 22.89 -6.09 -5.61
N PHE A 55 21.77 -6.30 -4.91
CA PHE A 55 20.51 -5.59 -5.18
C PHE A 55 20.26 -4.39 -4.26
N GLY A 56 21.06 -4.18 -3.21
CA GLY A 56 20.83 -3.13 -2.23
C GLY A 56 20.78 -1.70 -2.81
N VAL A 57 21.79 -1.31 -3.60
CA VAL A 57 21.86 0.02 -4.22
C VAL A 57 20.76 0.21 -5.27
N PRO A 58 20.59 -0.70 -6.26
CA PRO A 58 19.47 -0.61 -7.21
C PRO A 58 18.09 -0.55 -6.53
N ALA A 59 17.86 -1.37 -5.51
CA ALA A 59 16.60 -1.40 -4.79
C ALA A 59 16.33 -0.09 -4.03
N ARG A 60 17.33 0.52 -3.39
CA ARG A 60 17.17 1.83 -2.73
C ARG A 60 16.98 2.96 -3.74
N LEU A 61 17.55 2.88 -4.93
CA LEU A 61 17.24 3.84 -6.01
C LEU A 61 15.79 3.71 -6.49
N ALA A 62 15.22 2.51 -6.51
CA ALA A 62 13.84 2.25 -6.93
C ALA A 62 12.80 2.47 -5.83
N LEU A 63 13.12 2.13 -4.58
CA LEU A 63 12.17 2.11 -3.46
C LEU A 63 12.35 3.28 -2.49
N GLY A 64 13.45 4.02 -2.58
CA GLY A 64 13.73 5.21 -1.77
C GLY A 64 15.13 5.18 -1.15
N LEU A 65 15.87 6.29 -1.26
CA LEU A 65 17.27 6.29 -0.85
C LEU A 65 17.41 6.22 0.67
N ARG A 66 16.72 7.10 1.41
CA ARG A 66 16.81 7.24 2.87
C ARG A 66 15.68 6.54 3.63
N ARG A 67 14.51 6.42 3.01
CA ARG A 67 13.29 5.82 3.54
C ARG A 67 12.43 5.31 2.37
N PRO A 68 11.48 4.39 2.60
CA PRO A 68 10.53 4.00 1.56
C PRO A 68 9.84 5.22 0.93
N ARG A 69 9.70 5.22 -0.41
CA ARG A 69 8.97 6.25 -1.17
C ARG A 69 7.50 6.28 -0.79
N ARG A 70 6.91 5.10 -0.57
CA ARG A 70 5.55 4.93 -0.05
C ARG A 70 5.65 4.66 1.45
N SER A 71 4.99 5.49 2.26
CA SER A 71 4.95 5.33 3.72
C SER A 71 4.04 4.19 4.15
N ILE A 72 3.00 3.89 3.36
CA ILE A 72 2.08 2.77 3.57
C ILE A 72 2.53 1.63 2.65
N LEU A 73 2.81 0.46 3.21
CA LEU A 73 3.12 -0.78 2.48
C LEU A 73 1.89 -1.69 2.45
N GLY A 74 2.01 -2.81 1.75
CA GLY A 74 0.92 -3.73 1.47
C GLY A 74 0.91 -4.08 -0.02
N GLY A 75 0.86 -5.38 -0.30
CA GLY A 75 0.81 -5.90 -1.67
C GLY A 75 -0.36 -6.86 -1.91
N ALA A 76 -1.19 -7.11 -0.91
CA ALA A 76 -2.40 -7.91 -1.06
C ALA A 76 -3.49 -7.51 -0.06
N PHE A 77 -4.74 -7.50 -0.50
CA PHE A 77 -5.90 -7.10 0.30
C PHE A 77 -7.19 -7.85 -0.10
N ALA A 78 -8.16 -7.80 0.80
CA ALA A 78 -9.56 -8.10 0.51
C ALA A 78 -10.45 -7.01 1.11
N GLY A 79 -11.44 -6.56 0.36
CA GLY A 79 -12.25 -5.41 0.75
C GLY A 79 -13.47 -5.21 -0.13
N GLU A 80 -14.01 -4.01 -0.03
CA GLU A 80 -15.24 -3.60 -0.71
C GLU A 80 -15.02 -2.25 -1.37
N VAL A 81 -15.45 -2.11 -2.63
CA VAL A 81 -15.44 -0.84 -3.33
C VAL A 81 -16.39 0.13 -2.62
N VAL A 82 -15.93 1.35 -2.33
CA VAL A 82 -16.72 2.39 -1.64
C VAL A 82 -16.86 3.68 -2.44
N ALA A 83 -15.98 3.92 -3.42
CA ALA A 83 -16.14 5.01 -4.37
C ALA A 83 -15.49 4.66 -5.71
N LEU A 84 -15.99 5.28 -6.78
CA LEU A 84 -15.46 5.15 -8.13
C LEU A 84 -14.79 6.45 -8.55
N GLY A 85 -13.67 6.30 -9.26
CA GLY A 85 -13.03 7.37 -10.01
C GLY A 85 -13.78 7.73 -11.29
N ALA A 86 -13.41 8.85 -11.90
CA ALA A 86 -13.95 9.23 -13.20
C ALA A 86 -13.55 8.21 -14.27
N GLY A 87 -14.48 7.83 -15.16
CA GLY A 87 -14.22 6.90 -16.27
C GLY A 87 -14.45 5.41 -15.96
N VAL A 88 -14.84 5.06 -14.73
CA VAL A 88 -15.23 3.69 -14.38
C VAL A 88 -16.73 3.51 -14.67
N GLU A 89 -17.08 2.93 -15.83
CA GLU A 89 -18.45 2.91 -16.36
C GLU A 89 -19.02 1.51 -16.66
N ASP A 90 -18.18 0.46 -16.70
CA ASP A 90 -18.55 -0.86 -17.24
C ASP A 90 -19.22 -1.82 -16.24
N GLY A 91 -19.64 -1.34 -15.07
CA GLY A 91 -20.45 -2.09 -14.09
C GLY A 91 -19.73 -3.24 -13.36
N GLU A 92 -18.51 -3.61 -13.75
CA GLU A 92 -17.67 -4.59 -13.03
C GLU A 92 -17.39 -4.13 -11.60
N PHE A 93 -17.15 -2.84 -11.42
CA PHE A 93 -16.94 -2.22 -10.12
C PHE A 93 -18.07 -1.25 -9.79
N ALA A 94 -18.73 -1.49 -8.66
CA ALA A 94 -19.73 -0.62 -8.08
C ALA A 94 -19.51 -0.54 -6.57
N PRO A 95 -19.96 0.53 -5.89
CA PRO A 95 -19.99 0.55 -4.43
C PRO A 95 -20.70 -0.69 -3.87
N GLY A 96 -20.05 -1.41 -2.95
CA GLY A 96 -20.52 -2.69 -2.43
C GLY A 96 -19.89 -3.93 -3.08
N THR A 97 -19.24 -3.81 -4.25
CA THR A 97 -18.55 -4.93 -4.89
C THR A 97 -17.40 -5.43 -4.01
N LEU A 98 -17.38 -6.73 -3.74
CA LEU A 98 -16.28 -7.39 -3.03
C LEU A 98 -15.12 -7.66 -3.97
N VAL A 99 -13.93 -7.24 -3.57
CA VAL A 99 -12.72 -7.32 -4.39
C VAL A 99 -11.54 -7.82 -3.58
N ALA A 100 -10.58 -8.44 -4.26
CA ALA A 100 -9.28 -8.81 -3.71
C ALA A 100 -8.18 -8.45 -4.72
N GLY A 101 -7.00 -8.13 -4.21
CA GLY A 101 -5.82 -7.77 -4.98
C GLY A 101 -4.55 -8.02 -4.20
#